data_AF-A0A353R183-F1
#
_entry.id   AF-A0A353R183-F1
#
_cell.length_a   1.000
_cell.length_b   1.000
_cell.length_c   1.000
_cell.angle_alpha   90.00
_cell.angle_beta   90.00
_cell.angle_gamma   90.00
#
_symmetry.space_group_name_H-M   'P 1'
#
loop_
_entity.id
_entity.type
_entity.pdbx_description
1 polymer ?
#
loop_
_entity_poly.entity_id
_entity_poly.type
_entity_poly.pdbx_seq_one_letter_code
_entity_poly.pdbx_strand_id
1 'polypeptide(L)'
;MTTDKNKLAKRLTAFLGAGLAALLIHAPLALADDTEVYVTTSTEGTQPNILFIVDTSGSMGTTVTIPAVYDPATTYSGDCSFSRIYWTTGSTPPSCSTDQWIPISQNYCKASLAPLASGGRFFDHAAMWRKDWGFFGERSWTSARWQSLEGGANSHPLECEDDSGNHGSADGVWYADKDARNSDPKWSSNASKKYSYSTPYNFWSANYLNWWASTNGSGT
;
A
#
# COMPACT_ATOMS: atom_id res chain seq x y z
N MET A 1 -16.02 86.41 11.52
CA MET A 1 -14.76 85.66 11.28
C MET A 1 -14.85 84.23 11.86
N THR A 2 -15.97 83.54 11.61
CA THR A 2 -16.38 82.29 12.31
C THR A 2 -16.73 81.16 11.34
N THR A 3 -16.84 81.45 10.04
CA THR A 3 -17.35 80.52 9.02
C THR A 3 -16.26 79.58 8.45
N ASP A 4 -14.98 79.96 8.55
CA ASP A 4 -13.87 79.17 7.98
C ASP A 4 -13.38 78.03 8.88
N LYS A 5 -13.49 78.18 10.21
CA LYS A 5 -13.07 77.15 11.17
C LYS A 5 -13.91 75.86 11.05
N ASN A 6 -15.21 76.00 10.78
CA ASN A 6 -16.12 74.86 10.63
C ASN A 6 -15.90 74.08 9.32
N LYS A 7 -15.46 74.75 8.25
CA LYS A 7 -15.12 74.08 6.98
C LYS A 7 -13.80 73.31 7.07
N LEU A 8 -12.81 73.86 7.78
CA LEU A 8 -11.53 73.19 8.02
C LEU A 8 -11.69 71.98 8.94
N ALA A 9 -12.44 72.11 10.04
CA ALA A 9 -12.72 71.02 10.96
C ALA A 9 -13.43 69.84 10.29
N LYS A 10 -14.42 70.13 9.42
CA LYS A 10 -15.20 69.12 8.67
C LYS A 10 -14.37 68.41 7.60
N ARG A 11 -13.41 69.11 6.98
CA ARG A 11 -12.43 68.51 6.05
C ARG A 11 -11.43 67.63 6.80
N LEU A 12 -10.93 68.05 7.96
CA LEU A 12 -10.04 67.24 8.79
C LEU A 12 -10.72 65.94 9.26
N THR A 13 -11.98 66.00 9.71
CA THR A 13 -12.72 64.79 10.13
C THR A 13 -12.98 63.85 8.96
N ALA A 14 -13.25 64.36 7.76
CA ALA A 14 -13.41 63.54 6.57
C ALA A 14 -12.11 62.84 6.14
N PHE A 15 -10.95 63.54 6.22
CA PHE A 15 -9.64 62.94 5.93
C PHE A 15 -9.22 61.91 6.97
N LEU A 16 -9.47 62.15 8.26
CA LEU A 16 -9.23 61.17 9.33
C LEU A 16 -10.13 59.94 9.20
N GLY A 17 -11.41 60.12 8.87
CA GLY A 17 -12.34 59.02 8.64
C GLY A 17 -11.97 58.16 7.43
N ALA A 18 -11.57 58.79 6.32
CA ALA A 18 -11.12 58.09 5.12
C ALA A 18 -9.78 57.35 5.34
N GLY A 19 -8.86 57.95 6.11
CA GLY A 19 -7.60 57.30 6.48
C GLY A 19 -7.79 56.06 7.36
N LEU A 20 -8.71 56.13 8.33
CA LEU A 20 -9.04 55.00 9.21
C LEU A 20 -9.75 53.86 8.44
N ALA A 21 -10.64 54.21 7.51
CA ALA A 21 -11.30 53.22 6.65
C ALA A 21 -10.31 52.54 5.68
N ALA A 22 -9.35 53.30 5.14
CA ALA A 22 -8.29 52.73 4.31
C ALA A 22 -7.38 51.77 5.10
N LEU A 23 -7.10 52.05 6.38
CA LEU A 23 -6.31 51.14 7.24
C LEU A 23 -7.03 49.82 7.54
N LEU A 24 -8.36 49.81 7.65
CA LEU A 24 -9.14 48.60 7.96
C LEU A 24 -9.31 47.66 6.75
N ILE A 25 -9.21 48.18 5.52
CA ILE A 25 -9.35 47.38 4.29
C ILE A 25 -8.04 46.66 3.92
N HIS A 26 -6.90 47.10 4.46
CA HIS A 26 -5.58 46.48 4.21
C HIS A 26 -5.13 45.54 5.34
N ALA A 27 -6.01 45.18 6.29
CA ALA A 27 -5.67 44.12 7.24
C ALA A 27 -5.65 42.79 6.47
N PRO A 28 -4.48 42.15 6.27
CA PRO A 28 -4.47 40.83 5.68
C PRO A 28 -5.27 39.90 6.60
N LEU A 29 -6.21 39.15 6.00
CA LEU A 29 -6.85 38.03 6.68
C LEU A 29 -5.73 37.06 7.04
N ALA A 30 -5.29 37.09 8.29
CA ALA A 30 -4.43 36.06 8.85
C ALA A 30 -5.28 34.79 8.97
N LEU A 31 -5.38 34.06 7.86
CA LEU A 31 -5.78 32.67 7.86
C LEU A 31 -4.63 31.93 8.55
N ALA A 32 -4.79 31.67 9.84
CA ALA A 32 -3.94 30.73 10.54
C ALA A 32 -4.24 29.36 9.95
N ASP A 33 -3.36 28.93 9.05
CA ASP A 33 -3.24 27.54 8.64
C ASP A 33 -2.19 26.90 9.55
N ASP A 34 -2.46 25.68 10.00
CA ASP A 34 -1.74 25.00 11.08
C ASP A 34 -0.21 25.11 10.90
N THR A 35 0.47 25.72 11.87
CA THR A 35 1.92 25.97 11.79
C THR A 35 2.69 24.85 12.46
N GLU A 36 3.14 23.90 11.64
CA GLU A 36 4.13 22.92 12.06
C GLU A 36 5.50 23.60 12.12
N VAL A 37 6.03 23.87 13.32
CA VAL A 37 7.41 24.38 13.48
C VAL A 37 8.36 23.20 13.67
N TYR A 38 8.94 22.73 12.55
CA TYR A 38 10.04 21.77 12.57
C TYR A 38 11.36 22.51 12.85
N VAL A 39 11.76 22.62 14.12
CA VAL A 39 13.12 23.07 14.47
C VAL A 39 14.08 21.89 14.32
N THR A 40 14.60 21.67 13.11
CA THR A 40 15.71 20.75 12.88
C THR A 40 16.99 21.36 13.43
N THR A 41 17.47 20.87 14.58
CA THR A 41 18.89 20.88 14.94
C THR A 41 19.57 19.55 14.57
N SER A 42 18.96 18.76 13.69
CA SER A 42 19.38 17.39 13.42
C SER A 42 20.68 17.34 12.61
N THR A 43 21.73 16.89 13.29
CA THR A 43 22.67 15.94 12.69
C THR A 43 21.90 14.74 12.14
N GLU A 44 22.22 14.31 10.92
CA GLU A 44 21.53 13.20 10.25
C GLU A 44 21.50 11.94 11.14
N GLY A 45 20.33 11.29 11.24
CA GLY A 45 20.20 9.95 11.86
C GLY A 45 19.47 9.85 13.20
N THR A 46 18.86 10.92 13.73
CA THR A 46 18.07 10.82 14.97
C THR A 46 16.63 10.36 14.66
N GLN A 47 16.23 9.19 15.16
CA GLN A 47 14.85 8.70 15.08
C GLN A 47 13.99 9.39 16.15
N PRO A 48 12.93 10.14 15.78
CA PRO A 48 12.11 10.84 16.76
C PRO A 48 11.20 9.86 17.51
N ASN A 49 11.06 10.06 18.83
CA ASN A 49 10.01 9.43 19.62
C ASN A 49 8.73 10.26 19.48
N ILE A 50 7.70 9.71 18.85
CA ILE A 50 6.42 10.39 18.62
C ILE A 50 5.43 10.00 19.72
N LEU A 51 4.81 10.99 20.38
CA LEU A 51 3.74 10.81 21.35
C LEU A 51 2.44 11.40 20.80
N PHE A 52 1.42 10.54 20.65
CA PHE A 52 0.07 10.96 20.28
C PHE A 52 -0.77 11.15 21.55
N ILE A 53 -1.36 12.33 21.71
CA ILE A 53 -2.33 12.63 22.77
C ILE A 53 -3.67 12.90 22.09
N VAL A 54 -4.68 12.10 22.43
CA VAL A 54 -6.03 12.21 21.86
C VAL A 54 -6.92 12.84 22.93
N ASP A 55 -7.41 14.05 22.67
CA ASP A 55 -8.41 14.69 23.51
C ASP A 55 -9.80 14.09 23.21
N THR A 56 -10.51 13.63 24.23
CA THR A 56 -11.90 13.13 24.13
C THR A 56 -12.90 14.14 24.71
N SER A 57 -12.54 15.42 24.78
CA SER A 57 -13.42 16.48 25.26
C SER A 57 -14.67 16.63 24.36
N GLY A 58 -15.70 17.31 24.88
CA GLY A 58 -17.03 17.37 24.27
C GLY A 58 -17.10 17.99 22.87
N SER A 59 -16.05 18.68 22.39
CA SER A 59 -15.96 19.18 21.01
C SER A 59 -15.71 18.07 19.98
N MET A 60 -15.30 16.88 20.41
CA MET A 60 -15.08 15.68 19.57
C MET A 60 -16.31 14.79 19.45
N GLY A 61 -17.52 15.31 19.72
CA GLY A 61 -18.78 14.55 19.78
C GLY A 61 -19.34 14.03 18.46
N THR A 62 -18.53 13.91 17.41
CA THR A 62 -18.96 13.37 16.12
C THR A 62 -18.94 11.85 16.15
N THR A 63 -20.03 11.22 15.69
CA THR A 63 -20.04 9.77 15.47
C THR A 63 -19.33 9.47 14.17
N VAL A 64 -18.15 8.87 14.26
CA VAL A 64 -17.43 8.35 13.09
C VAL A 64 -17.92 6.93 12.85
N THR A 65 -18.61 6.71 11.74
CA THR A 65 -18.94 5.35 11.29
C THR A 65 -17.69 4.76 10.65
N ILE A 66 -17.01 3.87 11.37
CA ILE A 66 -15.95 3.07 10.77
C ILE A 66 -16.57 1.91 9.98
N PRO A 67 -16.00 1.54 8.83
CA PRO A 67 -16.41 0.34 8.15
C PRO A 67 -16.23 -0.88 9.06
N ALA A 68 -17.07 -1.91 8.89
CA ALA A 68 -16.98 -3.12 9.71
C ALA A 68 -15.55 -3.69 9.61
N VAL A 69 -14.90 -3.90 10.76
CA VAL A 69 -13.53 -4.44 10.82
C VAL A 69 -13.51 -5.86 10.25
N TYR A 70 -12.46 -6.20 9.51
CA TYR A 70 -12.25 -7.55 9.01
C TYR A 70 -12.12 -8.53 10.19
N ASP A 71 -12.93 -9.58 10.18
CA ASP A 71 -12.85 -10.70 11.11
C ASP A 71 -12.46 -11.98 10.33
N PRO A 72 -11.26 -12.55 10.53
CA PRO A 72 -10.83 -13.76 9.84
C PRO A 72 -11.68 -14.99 10.17
N ALA A 73 -12.39 -15.01 11.31
CA ALA A 73 -13.28 -16.10 11.68
C ALA A 73 -14.62 -16.05 10.93
N THR A 74 -14.96 -14.89 10.35
CA THR A 74 -16.15 -14.72 9.53
C THR A 74 -15.85 -15.05 8.07
N THR A 75 -16.72 -15.85 7.44
CA THR A 75 -16.66 -16.11 6.00
C THR A 75 -17.49 -15.06 5.25
N TYR A 76 -16.85 -14.27 4.41
CA TYR A 76 -17.52 -13.24 3.62
C TYR A 76 -17.86 -13.78 2.23
N SER A 77 -19.14 -13.71 1.87
CA SER A 77 -19.61 -14.06 0.52
C SER A 77 -19.18 -13.01 -0.50
N GLY A 78 -18.81 -13.45 -1.71
CA GLY A 78 -18.47 -12.57 -2.83
C GLY A 78 -17.92 -13.36 -4.02
N ASP A 79 -17.49 -12.64 -5.04
CA ASP A 79 -17.05 -13.23 -6.31
C ASP A 79 -15.61 -13.80 -6.26
N CYS A 80 -14.84 -13.49 -5.21
CA CYS A 80 -13.47 -13.97 -5.10
C CYS A 80 -13.48 -15.44 -4.66
N SER A 81 -12.77 -16.27 -5.42
CA SER A 81 -12.73 -17.72 -5.18
C SER A 81 -11.78 -18.07 -4.03
N PHE A 82 -12.28 -18.80 -3.03
CA PHE A 82 -11.49 -19.33 -1.91
C PHE A 82 -10.38 -20.30 -2.31
N SER A 83 -10.35 -20.76 -3.56
CA SER A 83 -9.26 -21.60 -4.08
C SER A 83 -8.05 -20.79 -4.57
N ARG A 84 -8.07 -19.46 -4.44
CA ARG A 84 -7.08 -18.53 -5.00
C ARG A 84 -6.48 -17.64 -3.93
N ILE A 85 -5.20 -17.32 -4.13
CA ILE A 85 -4.50 -16.22 -3.47
C ILE A 85 -4.28 -15.16 -4.56
N TYR A 86 -4.71 -13.94 -4.26
CA TYR A 86 -4.62 -12.82 -5.19
C TYR A 86 -3.39 -11.99 -4.87
N TRP A 87 -2.83 -11.28 -5.86
CA TRP A 87 -1.62 -10.48 -5.64
C TRP A 87 -1.62 -9.21 -6.50
N THR A 88 -0.78 -8.24 -6.11
CA THR A 88 -0.47 -7.00 -6.83
C THR A 88 0.88 -6.48 -6.34
N THR A 89 1.48 -5.58 -7.11
CA THR A 89 2.69 -4.84 -6.72
C THR A 89 2.36 -3.52 -6.00
N GLY A 90 1.08 -3.13 -5.96
CA GLY A 90 0.61 -1.90 -5.32
C GLY A 90 0.04 -2.16 -3.93
N SER A 91 -0.48 -1.10 -3.31
CA SER A 91 -1.16 -1.17 -2.00
C SER A 91 -2.66 -1.46 -2.09
N THR A 92 -3.25 -1.30 -3.28
CA THR A 92 -4.67 -1.52 -3.52
C THR A 92 -4.95 -3.00 -3.80
N PRO A 93 -5.93 -3.61 -3.10
CA PRO A 93 -6.36 -4.97 -3.39
C PRO A 93 -6.93 -5.09 -4.81
N PRO A 94 -6.68 -6.19 -5.54
CA PRO A 94 -7.20 -6.38 -6.89
C PRO A 94 -8.69 -6.78 -6.86
N SER A 95 -9.37 -6.62 -7.99
CA SER A 95 -10.72 -7.14 -8.18
C SER A 95 -10.71 -8.67 -8.28
N CYS A 96 -11.86 -9.32 -8.01
CA CYS A 96 -12.00 -10.78 -8.12
C CYS A 96 -11.83 -11.31 -9.56
N SER A 97 -12.02 -10.43 -10.57
CA SER A 97 -11.88 -10.73 -12.01
C SER A 97 -10.46 -10.59 -12.55
N THR A 98 -9.50 -10.18 -11.73
CA THR A 98 -8.09 -10.08 -12.14
C THR A 98 -7.53 -11.41 -12.64
N ASP A 99 -6.49 -11.32 -13.44
CA ASP A 99 -5.58 -12.40 -13.82
C ASP A 99 -4.39 -12.54 -12.85
N GLN A 100 -4.23 -11.62 -11.90
CA GLN A 100 -3.18 -11.62 -10.86
C GLN A 100 -3.58 -12.48 -9.65
N TRP A 101 -3.56 -13.80 -9.85
CA TRP A 101 -3.81 -14.77 -8.77
C TRP A 101 -3.02 -16.05 -8.98
N ILE A 102 -2.83 -16.82 -7.92
CA ILE A 102 -2.33 -18.19 -7.96
C ILE A 102 -3.32 -19.11 -7.24
N PRO A 103 -3.49 -20.37 -7.68
CA PRO A 103 -4.26 -21.34 -6.93
C PRO A 103 -3.48 -21.72 -5.66
N ILE A 104 -4.18 -21.99 -4.56
CA ILE A 104 -3.55 -22.37 -3.29
C ILE A 104 -2.62 -23.59 -3.46
N SER A 105 -2.95 -24.51 -4.37
CA SER A 105 -2.12 -25.68 -4.68
C SER A 105 -0.77 -25.37 -5.35
N GLN A 106 -0.57 -24.15 -5.82
CA GLN A 106 0.71 -23.66 -6.34
C GLN A 106 1.42 -22.73 -5.37
N ASN A 107 0.91 -22.55 -4.15
CA ASN A 107 1.57 -21.77 -3.11
C ASN A 107 2.58 -22.64 -2.36
N TYR A 108 3.87 -22.45 -2.64
CA TYR A 108 4.97 -23.10 -1.92
C TYR A 108 5.61 -22.16 -0.88
N CYS A 109 5.08 -20.94 -0.73
CA CYS A 109 5.44 -20.03 0.36
C CYS A 109 4.63 -20.38 1.62
N LYS A 110 5.20 -21.19 2.50
CA LYS A 110 4.64 -21.55 3.81
C LYS A 110 4.51 -20.33 4.73
N ALA A 111 5.43 -19.36 4.64
CA ALA A 111 5.37 -18.12 5.42
C ALA A 111 4.06 -17.33 5.19
N SER A 112 3.48 -17.42 3.99
CA SER A 112 2.23 -16.73 3.65
C SER A 112 0.99 -17.28 4.35
N LEU A 113 1.01 -18.54 4.79
CA LEU A 113 -0.20 -19.25 5.22
C LEU A 113 -0.83 -18.64 6.48
N ALA A 114 -0.03 -18.35 7.51
CA ALA A 114 -0.55 -17.81 8.76
C ALA A 114 -1.05 -16.35 8.60
N PRO A 115 -0.29 -15.42 7.99
CA PRO A 115 -0.77 -14.05 7.77
C PRO A 115 -2.02 -13.97 6.87
N LEU A 116 -2.11 -14.80 5.84
CA LEU A 116 -3.30 -14.86 4.98
C LEU A 116 -4.52 -15.41 5.73
N ALA A 117 -4.33 -16.35 6.66
CA ALA A 117 -5.41 -16.91 7.48
C ALA A 117 -5.88 -15.94 8.57
N SER A 118 -4.97 -15.26 9.27
CA SER A 118 -5.32 -14.41 10.42
C SER A 118 -5.59 -12.95 10.06
N GLY A 119 -4.89 -12.41 9.06
CA GLY A 119 -4.98 -11.00 8.65
C GLY A 119 -5.52 -10.80 7.24
N GLY A 120 -5.68 -11.88 6.48
CA GLY A 120 -6.18 -11.80 5.11
C GLY A 120 -5.19 -11.23 4.10
N ARG A 121 -3.99 -10.85 4.55
CA ARG A 121 -2.94 -10.22 3.74
C ARG A 121 -1.56 -10.76 4.13
N PHE A 122 -0.67 -10.85 3.15
CA PHE A 122 0.75 -11.15 3.33
C PHE A 122 1.56 -10.23 2.41
N PHE A 123 2.71 -9.74 2.87
CA PHE A 123 3.60 -8.89 2.06
C PHE A 123 4.98 -9.50 2.07
N ASP A 124 5.53 -9.77 0.88
CA ASP A 124 6.87 -10.31 0.72
C ASP A 124 7.40 -10.13 -0.71
N HIS A 125 8.69 -10.36 -0.92
CA HIS A 125 9.21 -10.60 -2.26
C HIS A 125 8.94 -12.04 -2.69
N ALA A 126 8.57 -12.22 -3.95
CA ALA A 126 8.18 -13.54 -4.45
C ALA A 126 8.63 -13.78 -5.89
N ALA A 127 8.67 -15.05 -6.26
CA ALA A 127 9.01 -15.51 -7.59
C ALA A 127 8.08 -16.64 -8.02
N MET A 128 7.84 -16.74 -9.32
CA MET A 128 7.03 -17.78 -9.93
C MET A 128 7.84 -18.51 -11.00
N TRP A 129 7.68 -19.83 -11.07
CA TRP A 129 8.35 -20.67 -12.06
C TRP A 129 7.62 -20.61 -13.41
N ARG A 130 7.77 -19.54 -14.18
CA ARG A 130 7.08 -19.38 -15.47
C ARG A 130 8.01 -19.55 -16.67
N LYS A 131 7.43 -19.84 -17.83
CA LYS A 131 8.14 -19.90 -19.11
C LYS A 131 8.33 -18.50 -19.66
N ASP A 132 9.57 -18.12 -19.92
CA ASP A 132 9.87 -17.00 -20.81
C ASP A 132 9.85 -17.44 -22.26
N TRP A 133 9.32 -16.57 -23.11
CA TRP A 133 9.44 -16.65 -24.55
C TRP A 133 10.54 -15.72 -25.05
N GLY A 134 11.43 -16.26 -25.88
CA GLY A 134 12.46 -15.49 -26.57
C GLY A 134 12.40 -15.68 -28.09
N PHE A 135 12.86 -14.67 -28.82
CA PHE A 135 13.02 -14.72 -30.27
C PHE A 135 14.36 -14.10 -30.66
N PHE A 136 15.11 -14.77 -31.52
CA PHE A 136 16.29 -14.21 -32.17
C PHE A 136 16.29 -14.66 -33.63
N GLY A 137 15.75 -13.81 -34.50
CA GLY A 137 15.54 -13.98 -35.95
C GLY A 137 15.04 -15.37 -36.36
N GLU A 138 13.79 -15.57 -36.77
CA GLU A 138 13.18 -16.89 -37.10
C GLU A 138 13.19 -17.99 -36.02
N ARG A 139 14.17 -18.08 -35.11
CA ARG A 139 14.20 -19.06 -34.02
C ARG A 139 13.55 -18.51 -32.76
N SER A 140 12.58 -19.26 -32.27
CA SER A 140 11.99 -19.06 -30.94
C SER A 140 12.41 -20.18 -29.99
N TRP A 141 12.57 -19.82 -28.71
CA TRP A 141 12.77 -20.77 -27.63
C TRP A 141 11.88 -20.40 -26.44
N THR A 142 11.61 -21.40 -25.62
CA THR A 142 10.98 -21.21 -24.31
C THR A 142 11.93 -21.69 -23.22
N SER A 143 12.06 -20.91 -22.15
CA SER A 143 12.85 -21.28 -20.99
C SER A 143 12.03 -21.09 -19.72
N ALA A 144 11.71 -22.17 -19.01
CA ALA A 144 11.15 -22.04 -17.67
C ALA A 144 12.25 -21.67 -16.66
N ARG A 145 11.97 -20.72 -15.77
CA ARG A 145 12.87 -20.30 -14.68
C ARG A 145 12.06 -19.56 -13.60
N TRP A 146 12.67 -19.34 -12.44
CA TRP A 146 12.14 -18.41 -11.43
C TRP A 146 12.28 -16.97 -11.89
N GLN A 147 11.22 -16.19 -11.69
CA GLN A 147 11.13 -14.79 -12.10
C GLN A 147 9.92 -14.11 -11.48
N SER A 148 9.79 -12.80 -11.70
CA SER A 148 8.63 -12.00 -11.26
C SER A 148 7.30 -12.63 -11.69
N LEU A 149 6.28 -12.45 -10.84
CA LEU A 149 4.92 -12.90 -11.08
C LEU A 149 4.34 -12.20 -12.31
N GLU A 150 3.47 -12.94 -13.02
CA GLU A 150 2.81 -12.50 -14.25
C GLU A 150 1.35 -12.95 -14.19
N GLY A 151 0.43 -12.06 -14.53
CA GLY A 151 -1.00 -12.38 -14.59
C GLY A 151 -1.27 -13.52 -15.58
N GLY A 152 -2.17 -14.44 -15.21
CA GLY A 152 -2.58 -15.55 -16.07
C GLY A 152 -1.61 -16.75 -16.10
N ALA A 153 -0.42 -16.66 -15.50
CA ALA A 153 0.54 -17.76 -15.41
C ALA A 153 0.27 -18.70 -14.21
N ASN A 154 -1.00 -18.98 -13.93
CA ASN A 154 -1.50 -19.48 -12.64
C ASN A 154 -1.28 -20.99 -12.43
N SER A 155 -0.67 -21.69 -13.38
CA SER A 155 -0.34 -23.12 -13.29
C SER A 155 1.05 -23.40 -12.72
N HIS A 156 1.76 -22.35 -12.30
CA HIS A 156 3.16 -22.43 -11.91
C HIS A 156 3.35 -22.19 -10.41
N PRO A 157 4.32 -22.87 -9.77
CA PRO A 157 4.58 -22.70 -8.36
C PRO A 157 5.08 -21.29 -8.03
N LEU A 158 4.58 -20.77 -6.92
CA LEU A 158 4.99 -19.54 -6.26
C LEU A 158 5.93 -19.88 -5.10
N GLU A 159 7.02 -19.13 -5.00
CA GLU A 159 7.94 -19.11 -3.87
C GLU A 159 8.12 -17.71 -3.32
N CYS A 160 8.46 -17.61 -2.03
CA CYS A 160 8.67 -16.33 -1.36
C CYS A 160 10.05 -16.25 -0.70
N GLU A 161 10.42 -15.06 -0.25
CA GLU A 161 11.73 -14.82 0.34
C GLU A 161 11.76 -15.20 1.83
N ASP A 162 10.66 -14.99 2.55
CA ASP A 162 10.57 -15.11 4.00
C ASP A 162 10.78 -16.55 4.51
N ASP A 163 10.34 -17.58 3.77
CA ASP A 163 10.60 -18.99 4.10
C ASP A 163 11.75 -19.64 3.29
N SER A 164 12.50 -18.83 2.54
CA SER A 164 13.64 -19.30 1.76
C SER A 164 14.69 -19.95 2.67
N GLY A 165 14.95 -21.24 2.47
CA GLY A 165 15.83 -22.06 3.31
C GLY A 165 15.10 -22.83 4.42
N ASN A 166 13.79 -22.70 4.54
CA ASN A 166 12.96 -23.37 5.56
C ASN A 166 11.82 -24.21 4.95
N HIS A 167 11.36 -23.84 3.76
CA HIS A 167 10.37 -24.58 3.00
C HIS A 167 10.61 -24.40 1.49
N GLY A 168 10.05 -25.32 0.72
CA GLY A 168 9.97 -25.18 -0.72
C GLY A 168 9.25 -26.38 -1.29
N SER A 169 9.96 -27.28 -1.99
CA SER A 169 9.37 -28.54 -2.46
C SER A 169 8.75 -29.40 -1.33
N ALA A 170 9.22 -29.22 -0.10
CA ALA A 170 8.71 -29.80 1.14
C ALA A 170 9.25 -28.99 2.33
N ASP A 171 8.85 -29.36 3.56
CA ASP A 171 9.50 -28.88 4.78
C ASP A 171 11.02 -29.19 4.78
N GLY A 172 11.84 -28.22 5.16
CA GLY A 172 13.29 -28.38 5.29
C GLY A 172 14.08 -27.34 4.48
N VAL A 173 15.40 -27.57 4.35
CA VAL A 173 16.29 -26.60 3.71
C VAL A 173 16.11 -26.63 2.19
N TRP A 174 15.32 -25.68 1.68
CA TRP A 174 15.05 -25.52 0.26
C TRP A 174 15.09 -24.05 -0.16
N TYR A 175 15.65 -23.81 -1.33
CA TYR A 175 15.70 -22.50 -1.96
C TYR A 175 15.17 -22.63 -3.39
N ALA A 176 14.41 -21.65 -3.86
CA ALA A 176 14.19 -21.49 -5.30
C ALA A 176 15.54 -21.41 -6.01
N ASP A 177 15.81 -22.35 -6.93
CA ASP A 177 17.12 -22.50 -7.58
C ASP A 177 17.28 -21.47 -8.72
N LYS A 178 18.14 -20.47 -8.53
CA LYS A 178 18.41 -19.40 -9.51
C LYS A 178 18.93 -19.90 -10.86
N ASP A 179 19.59 -21.05 -10.88
CA ASP A 179 20.24 -21.61 -12.06
C ASP A 179 19.35 -22.63 -12.77
N ALA A 180 18.31 -23.16 -12.11
CA ALA A 180 17.40 -24.13 -12.69
C ALA A 180 16.69 -23.60 -13.95
N ARG A 181 16.61 -24.45 -14.96
CA ARG A 181 15.91 -24.18 -16.23
C ARG A 181 14.98 -25.33 -16.62
N ASN A 182 13.88 -25.01 -17.28
CA ASN A 182 13.03 -25.99 -17.98
C ASN A 182 12.52 -27.14 -17.08
N SER A 183 13.10 -28.33 -17.25
CA SER A 183 12.75 -29.55 -16.51
C SER A 183 13.63 -29.78 -15.28
N ASP A 184 14.59 -28.90 -15.00
CA ASP A 184 15.43 -28.99 -13.81
C ASP A 184 14.58 -28.96 -12.53
N PRO A 185 15.09 -29.53 -11.42
CA PRO A 185 14.51 -29.34 -10.11
C PRO A 185 14.40 -27.83 -9.80
N LYS A 186 13.19 -27.38 -9.50
CA LYS A 186 12.92 -25.95 -9.25
C LYS A 186 13.53 -25.49 -7.91
N TRP A 187 13.68 -26.42 -6.97
CA TRP A 187 14.26 -26.16 -5.65
C TRP A 187 15.59 -26.85 -5.49
N SER A 188 16.48 -26.22 -4.72
CA SER A 188 17.77 -26.77 -4.32
C SER A 188 17.94 -26.67 -2.81
N SER A 189 18.62 -27.64 -2.20
CA SER A 189 19.07 -27.56 -0.81
C SER A 189 20.39 -26.78 -0.64
N ASN A 190 20.98 -26.31 -1.74
CA ASN A 190 22.21 -25.53 -1.71
C ASN A 190 21.91 -24.02 -1.61
N ALA A 191 22.28 -23.40 -0.48
CA ALA A 191 22.08 -21.98 -0.23
C ALA A 191 22.74 -21.05 -1.27
N SER A 192 23.86 -21.45 -1.89
CA SER A 192 24.51 -20.67 -2.95
C SER A 192 23.66 -20.56 -4.22
N LYS A 193 22.60 -21.37 -4.35
CA LYS A 193 21.65 -21.33 -5.45
C LYS A 193 20.38 -20.53 -5.16
N LYS A 194 20.27 -19.89 -3.99
CA LYS A 194 19.11 -19.09 -3.62
C LYS A 194 18.79 -18.04 -4.70
N TYR A 195 17.54 -18.03 -5.15
CA TYR A 195 17.00 -16.99 -6.03
C TYR A 195 17.08 -15.62 -5.37
N SER A 196 17.45 -14.61 -6.15
CA SER A 196 17.46 -13.22 -5.69
C SER A 196 16.09 -12.60 -5.94
N TYR A 197 15.28 -12.54 -4.89
CA TYR A 197 13.97 -11.90 -4.94
C TYR A 197 14.16 -10.38 -4.98
N SER A 198 13.43 -9.69 -5.86
CA SER A 198 13.59 -8.24 -6.06
C SER A 198 12.28 -7.47 -6.16
N THR A 199 11.19 -8.16 -6.50
CA THR A 199 9.87 -7.54 -6.69
C THR A 199 9.00 -7.82 -5.47
N PRO A 200 8.58 -6.80 -4.71
CA PRO A 200 7.66 -6.99 -3.59
C PRO A 200 6.23 -7.13 -4.10
N TYR A 201 5.46 -7.96 -3.41
CA TYR A 201 4.05 -8.21 -3.68
C TYR A 201 3.25 -8.12 -2.40
N ASN A 202 2.04 -7.58 -2.52
CA ASN A 202 0.99 -7.81 -1.56
C ASN A 202 0.17 -9.01 -2.04
N PHE A 203 -0.13 -9.91 -1.13
CA PHE A 203 -0.98 -11.08 -1.33
C PHE A 203 -2.22 -10.96 -0.48
N TRP A 204 -3.36 -11.43 -0.99
CA TRP A 204 -4.65 -11.40 -0.31
C TRP A 204 -5.37 -12.73 -0.37
N SER A 205 -6.03 -13.06 0.74
CA SER A 205 -6.99 -14.16 0.77
C SER A 205 -8.28 -13.74 0.07
N ALA A 206 -8.97 -14.69 -0.54
CA ALA A 206 -10.30 -14.43 -1.11
C ALA A 206 -11.30 -13.93 -0.05
N ASN A 207 -11.20 -14.43 1.19
CA ASN A 207 -12.05 -14.01 2.29
C ASN A 207 -11.90 -12.51 2.59
N TYR A 208 -10.66 -12.02 2.63
CA TYR A 208 -10.36 -10.60 2.81
C TYR A 208 -10.88 -9.77 1.64
N LEU A 209 -10.71 -10.22 0.41
CA LEU A 209 -11.20 -9.47 -0.75
C LEU A 209 -12.73 -9.39 -0.80
N ASN A 210 -13.43 -10.46 -0.42
CA ASN A 210 -14.90 -10.46 -0.33
C ASN A 210 -15.39 -9.48 0.75
N TRP A 211 -14.73 -9.46 1.93
CA TRP A 211 -14.99 -8.43 2.94
C TRP A 211 -14.73 -7.02 2.41
N TRP A 212 -13.57 -6.81 1.79
CA TRP A 212 -13.14 -5.51 1.27
C TRP A 212 -14.13 -4.97 0.24
N ALA A 213 -14.58 -5.81 -0.69
CA ALA A 213 -15.58 -5.45 -1.70
C ALA A 213 -16.95 -5.12 -1.09
N SER A 214 -17.39 -5.87 -0.07
CA SER A 214 -18.65 -5.59 0.63
C SER A 214 -18.63 -4.26 1.40
N THR A 215 -17.43 -3.82 1.78
CA THR A 215 -17.22 -2.66 2.67
C THR A 215 -16.90 -1.38 1.90
N ASN A 216 -16.17 -1.47 0.79
CA ASN A 216 -15.73 -0.32 0.00
C ASN A 216 -16.52 -0.12 -1.30
N GLY A 217 -17.52 -0.95 -1.55
CA GLY A 217 -18.26 -0.98 -2.81
C GLY A 217 -17.43 -1.63 -3.92
N SER A 218 -18.08 -2.45 -4.74
CA SER A 218 -17.49 -2.99 -5.97
C SER A 218 -17.10 -1.80 -6.86
N GLY A 219 -15.80 -1.48 -6.91
CA GLY A 219 -15.28 -0.57 -7.91
C GLY A 219 -15.53 -1.16 -9.28
N THR A 220 -16.62 -0.72 -9.92
CA THR A 220 -16.87 -0.89 -11.36
C THR A 220 -15.94 -0.01 -12.16
#